data_AF-A0A8B5VXY8-F1
#
_entry.id   AF-A0A8B5VXY8-F1
#
_cell.length_a   1.000
_cell.length_b   1.000
_cell.length_c   1.000
_cell.angle_alpha   90.00
_cell.angle_beta   90.00
_cell.angle_gamma   90.00
#
_symmetry.space_group_name_H-M   'P 1'
#
loop_
_entity.id
_entity.type
_entity.pdbx_description
1 polymer ?
#
loop_
_entity_poly.entity_id
_entity_poly.type
_entity_poly.pdbx_seq_one_letter_code
_entity_poly.pdbx_strand_id
1 'polypeptide(L)' 'MPRKIISEIAAEYGYQRLRKYRQWDDVHYSAEVNGVVIVINIATRELYERNPFTKKLVKKVR' A
#
# COMPACT_ATOMS: atom_id res chain seq x y z
N MET A 1 3.52 -12.65 6.50
CA MET A 1 3.19 -11.34 5.88
C MET A 1 4.38 -10.39 6.03
N PRO A 2 4.94 -9.85 4.95
CA PRO A 2 6.22 -9.13 4.95
C PRO A 2 6.07 -7.67 5.43
N ARG A 3 5.63 -7.47 6.68
CA ARG A 3 5.31 -6.14 7.25
C ARG A 3 6.46 -5.14 7.16
N LYS A 4 7.70 -5.61 7.31
CA LYS A 4 8.92 -4.79 7.19
C LYS A 4 9.06 -4.22 5.78
N ILE A 5 9.00 -5.08 4.76
CA ILE A 5 9.08 -4.68 3.34
C ILE A 5 7.91 -3.74 2.96
N ILE A 6 6.69 -4.04 3.42
CA ILE A 6 5.52 -3.19 3.18
C ILE A 6 5.75 -1.79 3.77
N SER A 7 6.27 -1.71 5.00
CA SER A 7 6.54 -0.43 5.69
C SER A 7 7.67 0.35 5.00
N GLU A 8 8.72 -0.34 4.55
CA GLU A 8 9.83 0.26 3.80
C GLU A 8 9.35 0.86 2.48
N ILE A 9 8.61 0.09 1.67
CA ILE A 9 8.07 0.58 0.39
C ILE A 9 7.13 1.76 0.66
N ALA A 10 6.21 1.66 1.63
CA ALA A 10 5.28 2.74 1.93
C ALA A 10 5.99 4.03 2.37
N ALA A 11 7.08 3.92 3.12
CA ALA A 11 7.88 5.05 3.56
C ALA A 11 8.57 5.77 2.39
N GLU A 12 8.96 5.06 1.33
CA GLU A 12 9.50 5.67 0.09
C GLU A 12 8.49 6.61 -0.58
N TYR A 13 7.18 6.37 -0.39
CA TYR A 13 6.11 7.24 -0.90
C TYR A 13 5.55 8.20 0.17
N GLY A 14 6.24 8.34 1.32
CA GLY A 14 5.84 9.26 2.39
C GLY A 14 4.75 8.74 3.33
N TYR A 15 4.33 7.48 3.23
CA TYR A 15 3.35 6.91 4.16
C TYR A 15 4.04 6.32 5.39
N GLN A 16 3.50 6.63 6.57
CA GLN A 16 3.98 6.12 7.85
C GLN A 16 2.81 5.59 8.68
N ARG A 17 3.11 4.90 9.79
CA ARG A 17 2.11 4.43 10.77
C ARG A 17 0.99 3.58 10.15
N LEU A 18 1.33 2.74 9.19
CA LEU A 18 0.44 1.79 8.52
C LEU A 18 -0.31 0.89 9.52
N ARG A 19 -1.59 0.65 9.27
CA ARG A 19 -2.50 -0.19 10.08
C ARG A 19 -3.28 -1.16 9.17
N LYS A 20 -4.03 -2.07 9.78
CA LYS A 20 -4.98 -2.98 9.10
C LYS A 20 -4.39 -3.68 7.85
N TYR A 21 -3.21 -4.27 8.00
CA TYR A 21 -2.54 -5.00 6.94
C TYR A 21 -3.40 -6.18 6.45
N ARG A 22 -3.56 -6.34 5.13
CA ARG A 22 -4.27 -7.46 4.51
C ARG A 22 -3.54 -7.95 3.27
N GLN A 23 -3.43 -9.28 3.11
CA GLN A 23 -2.86 -9.91 1.92
C GLN A 23 -3.97 -10.08 0.90
N TRP A 24 -3.69 -9.77 -0.36
CA TRP A 24 -4.63 -9.98 -1.48
C TRP A 24 -4.23 -11.23 -2.26
N ASP A 25 -2.95 -11.32 -2.61
CA ASP A 25 -2.32 -12.49 -3.22
C ASP A 25 -0.84 -12.57 -2.75
N ASP A 26 -0.01 -13.33 -3.45
CA ASP A 26 1.39 -13.55 -3.05
C ASP A 26 2.25 -12.27 -3.07
N VAL A 27 1.93 -11.32 -3.94
CA VAL A 27 2.73 -10.10 -4.17
C VAL A 27 2.00 -8.81 -3.80
N HIS A 28 0.68 -8.81 -3.69
CA HIS A 28 -0.12 -7.63 -3.36
C HIS A 28 -0.59 -7.63 -1.90
N TYR A 29 -0.30 -6.52 -1.22
CA TYR A 29 -0.65 -6.31 0.18
C TYR A 29 -1.26 -4.93 0.36
N SER A 30 -2.33 -4.82 1.14
CA SER A 30 -2.92 -3.54 1.48
C SER A 30 -2.67 -3.15 2.92
N ALA A 31 -2.61 -1.84 3.18
CA ALA A 31 -2.59 -1.26 4.51
C ALA A 31 -3.42 0.04 4.53
N GLU A 32 -3.86 0.45 5.71
CA GLU A 32 -4.58 1.71 5.93
C GLU A 32 -3.64 2.74 6.58
N VAL A 33 -3.67 3.96 6.06
CA VAL A 33 -2.91 5.12 6.57
C VAL A 33 -3.80 6.34 6.50
N ASN A 34 -4.06 6.99 7.65
CA ASN A 34 -4.91 8.17 7.76
C ASN A 34 -6.29 8.03 7.06
N GLY A 35 -6.88 6.83 7.09
CA GLY A 35 -8.17 6.54 6.42
C GLY A 35 -8.07 6.23 4.92
N VAL A 36 -6.89 6.32 4.33
CA VAL A 36 -6.61 5.90 2.94
C VAL A 36 -6.11 4.46 2.93
N VAL A 37 -6.67 3.64 2.04
CA VAL A 37 -6.15 2.29 1.80
C VAL A 37 -5.12 2.35 0.70
N ILE A 38 -3.89 1.95 1.00
CA ILE A 38 -2.83 1.74 0.02
C ILE A 38 -2.73 0.25 -0.32
N VAL A 39 -2.35 -0.06 -1.55
CA VAL A 39 -2.02 -1.39 -2.04
C VAL A 39 -0.59 -1.35 -2.57
N ILE A 40 0.22 -2.31 -2.14
CA ILE A 40 1.65 -2.38 -2.42
C ILE A 40 1.91 -3.70 -3.15
N ASN A 41 2.60 -3.61 -4.29
CA ASN A 41 3.20 -4.77 -4.92
C ASN A 41 4.65 -4.91 -4.41
N ILE A 42 4.93 -5.96 -3.65
CA ILE A 42 6.25 -6.16 -3.03
C ILE A 42 7.33 -6.58 -4.04
N ALA A 43 6.94 -7.15 -5.19
CA ALA A 43 7.88 -7.59 -6.22
C ALA A 43 8.36 -6.40 -7.06
N THR A 44 7.46 -5.49 -7.43
CA THR A 44 7.78 -4.31 -8.26
C THR A 44 8.08 -3.06 -7.45
N ARG A 45 7.84 -3.07 -6.13
CA ARG A 45 7.94 -1.90 -5.22
C ARG A 45 7.04 -0.73 -5.65
N GLU A 46 5.92 -1.06 -6.29
CA GLU A 46 4.90 -0.09 -6.68
C GLU A 46 3.86 0.08 -5.58
N LEU A 47 3.33 1.30 -5.48
CA LEU A 47 2.27 1.65 -4.54
C LEU A 47 1.09 2.25 -5.28
N TYR A 48 -0.11 1.84 -4.86
CA TYR A 48 -1.37 2.28 -5.40
C TYR A 48 -2.25 2.80 -4.25
N GLU A 49 -2.81 3.98 -4.38
CA GLU A 49 -3.85 4.46 -3.48
C GLU A 49 -5.22 4.01 -3.97
N ARG A 50 -6.04 3.47 -3.06
CA ARG A 50 -7.44 3.22 -3.35
C ARG A 50 -8.22 4.52 -3.21
N ASN A 51 -8.74 5.01 -4.33
CA ASN A 51 -9.65 6.15 -4.32
C ASN A 51 -10.97 5.73 -3.63
N PRO A 52 -11.39 6.42 -2.55
CA PRO A 52 -12.59 6.04 -1.80
C PRO A 52 -13.89 6.26 -2.59
N PHE A 53 -13.91 7.20 -3.53
CA PHE A 53 -15.08 7.55 -4.32
C PHE A 53 -15.23 6.66 -5.55
N THR A 54 -14.16 6.53 -6.33
CA THR A 54 -14.20 5.76 -7.59
C THR A 54 -13.95 4.27 -7.38
N LYS A 55 -13.49 3.87 -6.18
CA LYS A 55 -13.05 2.51 -5.83
C LYS A 55 -11.90 1.98 -6.70
N LYS A 56 -11.27 2.82 -7.53
CA LYS A 56 -10.15 2.46 -8.39
C LYS A 56 -8.82 2.61 -7.65
N LEU A 57 -7.83 1.82 -8.09
CA LEU A 57 -6.44 1.96 -7.67
C LEU A 57 -5.74 3.00 -8.54
N VAL A 58 -5.07 3.96 -7.91
CA VAL A 58 -4.31 5.02 -8.57
C VAL A 58 -2.85 4.81 -8.23
N LYS A 59 -2.02 4.55 -9.24
CA LYS A 59 -0.58 4.37 -9.05
C LYS A 59 0.04 5.68 -8.55
N LYS A 60 0.87 5.59 -7.52
CA LYS A 60 1.66 6.71 -7.03
C LYS A 60 3.00 6.76 -7.74
N VAL A 61 3.38 7.97 -8.10
CA VAL A 61 4.73 8.29 -8.57
C VAL A 61 5.52 8.77 -7.36
N ARG A 62 6.79 8.39 -7.30
CA ARG A 62 7.72 8.77 -6.22
C ARG A 62 8.14 10.23 -6.35
#